data_AF-C2PZG3-F1
#
_entry.id   AF-C2PZG3-F1
#
_cell.length_a   1.000
_cell.length_b   1.000
_cell.length_c   1.000
_cell.angle_alpha   90.00
_cell.angle_beta   90.00
_cell.angle_gamma   90.00
#
_symmetry.space_group_name_H-M   'P 1'
#
loop_
_entity.id
_entity.type
_entity.pdbx_description
1 polymer ?
#
loop_
_entity_poly.entity_id
_entity_poly.type
_entity_poly.pdbx_seq_one_letter_code
_entity_poly.pdbx_strand_id
1 'polypeptide(L)'
;MIYDVHSLKEKRAILQRVLTRVKQRYNVAVSEVGHQDVWQRTEIAIVSVSSNRVVCEKEMNRVLEYIDSFPEIERTITHLEWY
;
A
#
# COMPACT_ATOMS: atom_id res chain seq x y z
N MET A 1 -6.67 -7.74 -0.93
CA MET A 1 -7.25 -8.66 0.06
C MET A 1 -6.23 -8.90 1.17
N ILE A 2 -6.68 -9.22 2.38
CA ILE A 2 -5.81 -9.60 3.50
C ILE A 2 -6.24 -11.00 3.96
N TYR A 3 -5.30 -11.92 4.00
CA TYR A 3 -5.52 -13.33 4.34
C TYR A 3 -5.30 -13.60 5.83
N ASP A 4 -5.92 -14.67 6.34
CA ASP A 4 -5.74 -15.20 7.71
C ASP A 4 -5.89 -14.16 8.84
N VAL A 5 -6.72 -13.14 8.61
CA VAL A 5 -7.13 -12.17 9.63
C VAL A 5 -8.48 -12.60 10.20
N HIS A 6 -8.74 -12.33 11.47
CA HIS A 6 -10.03 -12.59 12.11
C HIS A 6 -10.55 -11.39 12.94
N SER A 7 -9.87 -10.24 12.87
CA SER A 7 -10.31 -9.03 13.55
C SER A 7 -9.79 -7.74 12.89
N LEU A 8 -10.49 -6.62 13.14
CA LEU A 8 -10.01 -5.28 12.73
C LEU A 8 -8.66 -4.92 13.37
N LYS A 9 -8.40 -5.43 14.57
CA LYS A 9 -7.13 -5.19 15.28
C LYS A 9 -5.95 -5.84 14.54
N GLU A 10 -6.11 -7.08 14.11
CA GLU A 10 -5.11 -7.80 13.32
C GLU A 10 -4.85 -7.13 11.97
N LYS A 11 -5.92 -6.78 11.24
CA LYS A 11 -5.79 -5.98 10.00
C LYS A 11 -4.96 -4.72 10.23
N ARG A 12 -5.29 -3.94 11.28
CA ARG A 12 -4.58 -2.68 11.59
C ARG A 12 -3.11 -2.94 11.92
N ALA A 13 -2.78 -4.01 12.64
CA ALA A 13 -1.39 -4.36 12.94
C ALA A 13 -0.59 -4.69 11.66
N ILE A 14 -1.17 -5.48 10.75
CA ILE A 14 -0.55 -5.82 9.46
C ILE A 14 -0.36 -4.57 8.62
N LEU A 15 -1.42 -3.77 8.45
CA LEU A 15 -1.35 -2.52 7.68
C LEU A 15 -0.33 -1.55 8.27
N GLN A 16 -0.36 -1.30 9.57
CA GLN A 16 0.59 -0.39 10.21
C GLN A 16 2.03 -0.81 9.92
N ARG A 17 2.35 -2.11 10.00
CA ARG A 17 3.68 -2.65 9.69
C ARG A 17 4.05 -2.40 8.22
N VAL A 18 3.16 -2.70 7.28
CA VAL A 18 3.40 -2.54 5.84
C VAL A 18 3.57 -1.07 5.47
N LEU A 19 2.62 -0.22 5.86
CA LEU A 19 2.66 1.22 5.55
C LEU A 19 3.88 1.90 6.17
N THR A 20 4.27 1.53 7.40
CA THR A 20 5.48 2.06 8.04
C THR A 20 6.73 1.68 7.27
N ARG A 21 6.87 0.42 6.85
CA ARG A 21 8.02 -0.04 6.07
C ARG A 21 8.11 0.65 4.70
N VAL A 22 6.97 0.84 4.03
CA VAL A 22 6.91 1.58 2.75
C VAL A 22 7.39 3.02 2.95
N LYS A 23 6.86 3.75 3.95
CA LYS A 23 7.27 5.14 4.27
C LYS A 23 8.76 5.26 4.62
N GLN A 24 9.32 4.27 5.30
CA GLN A 24 10.73 4.28 5.70
C GLN A 24 11.68 3.97 4.53
N ARG A 25 11.23 3.19 3.55
CA ARG A 25 12.08 2.70 2.46
C ARG A 25 12.01 3.57 1.20
N TYR A 26 10.89 4.23 0.95
CA TYR A 26 10.63 4.97 -0.28
C TYR A 26 10.17 6.39 0.02
N ASN A 27 10.43 7.31 -0.90
CA ASN A 27 9.99 8.70 -0.77
C ASN A 27 8.53 8.86 -1.23
N VAL A 28 7.61 8.24 -0.50
CA VAL A 28 6.18 8.23 -0.84
C VAL A 28 5.30 8.53 0.37
N ALA A 29 4.19 9.21 0.12
CA ALA A 29 3.08 9.28 1.05
C ALA A 29 2.19 8.05 0.84
N VAL A 30 1.77 7.40 1.94
CA VAL A 30 0.89 6.22 1.87
C VAL A 30 -0.10 6.19 3.04
N SER A 31 -1.35 5.83 2.76
CA SER A 31 -2.43 5.73 3.75
C SER A 31 -3.49 4.72 3.34
N GLU A 32 -4.18 4.13 4.31
CA GLU A 32 -5.46 3.45 4.07
C GLU A 32 -6.54 4.51 3.79
N VAL A 33 -7.34 4.30 2.75
CA VAL A 33 -8.36 5.26 2.27
C VAL A 33 -9.76 4.64 2.16
N GLY A 34 -9.89 3.32 2.29
CA GLY A 34 -11.17 2.64 2.17
C GLY A 34 -11.21 1.31 2.91
N HIS A 35 -12.44 0.82 3.12
CA HIS A 35 -12.73 -0.48 3.74
C HIS A 35 -12.29 -0.62 5.21
N GLN A 36 -12.19 0.47 5.97
CA GLN A 36 -11.69 0.46 7.35
C GLN A 36 -12.54 -0.36 8.35
N ASP A 37 -13.81 -0.59 8.02
CA ASP A 37 -14.77 -1.33 8.87
C ASP A 37 -14.83 -2.84 8.57
N VAL A 38 -14.08 -3.30 7.57
CA VAL A 38 -13.94 -4.71 7.22
C VAL A 38 -12.48 -5.16 7.34
N TRP A 39 -12.27 -6.41 7.77
CA TRP A 39 -10.93 -6.90 8.11
C TRP A 39 -10.23 -7.68 6.97
N GLN A 40 -10.97 -8.22 5.99
CA GLN A 40 -10.41 -8.96 4.83
C GLN A 40 -10.07 -8.06 3.63
N ARG A 41 -10.48 -6.80 3.69
CA ARG A 41 -10.34 -5.86 2.58
C ARG A 41 -9.77 -4.54 3.08
N THR A 42 -8.93 -3.94 2.26
CA THR A 42 -8.31 -2.65 2.49
C THR A 42 -8.15 -1.96 1.15
N GLU A 43 -8.14 -0.64 1.17
CA GLU A 43 -7.75 0.18 0.04
C GLU A 43 -6.69 1.16 0.50
N ILE A 44 -5.59 1.22 -0.24
CA ILE A 44 -4.41 2.00 0.11
C ILE A 44 -4.16 2.99 -1.02
N ALA A 45 -3.96 4.26 -0.67
CA ALA A 45 -3.49 5.28 -1.59
C ALA A 45 -1.99 5.51 -1.40
N ILE A 46 -1.27 5.63 -2.51
CA ILE A 46 0.18 5.90 -2.55
C ILE A 46 0.40 7.10 -3.47
N VAL A 47 1.17 8.07 -3.02
CA VAL A 47 1.49 9.29 -3.77
C VAL A 47 2.98 9.54 -3.73
N SER A 48 3.56 9.85 -4.90
CA SER A 48 4.93 10.33 -5.07
C SER A 48 4.88 11.63 -5.88
N VAL A 49 5.78 12.57 -5.57
CA VAL A 49 5.90 13.85 -6.26
C VAL A 49 7.34 14.02 -6.72
N SER A 50 7.53 14.31 -8.01
CA SER A 50 8.84 14.56 -8.62
C SER A 50 8.71 15.48 -9.82
N SER A 51 9.81 16.15 -10.17
CA SER A 51 9.92 16.90 -11.43
C SER A 51 10.07 16.01 -12.66
N ASN A 52 10.32 14.71 -12.47
CA ASN A 52 10.48 13.74 -13.56
C ASN A 52 9.52 12.56 -13.41
N ARG A 53 8.61 12.42 -14.37
CA ARG A 53 7.61 11.34 -14.43
C ARG A 53 8.23 9.95 -14.40
N VAL A 54 9.33 9.72 -15.11
CA VAL A 54 10.01 8.42 -15.17
C VAL A 54 10.54 8.01 -13.80
N VAL A 55 10.99 8.99 -13.00
CA VAL A 55 11.44 8.74 -11.62
C VAL A 55 10.26 8.34 -10.73
N CYS A 56 9.14 9.07 -10.79
CA CYS A 56 7.92 8.70 -10.07
C CYS A 56 7.41 7.30 -10.45
N GLU A 57 7.40 6.98 -11.75
CA GLU A 57 6.95 5.66 -12.23
C GLU A 57 7.82 4.54 -11.70
N LYS A 58 9.15 4.73 -11.74
CA LYS A 58 10.11 3.77 -11.22
C LYS A 58 9.97 3.59 -9.70
N GLU A 59 9.76 4.67 -8.95
CA GLU A 59 9.50 4.57 -7.51
C GLU A 59 8.17 3.86 -7.23
N MET A 60 7.10 4.21 -7.94
CA MET A 60 5.78 3.60 -7.78
C MET A 60 5.85 2.08 -8.02
N ASN A 61 6.48 1.65 -9.11
CA ASN A 61 6.66 0.22 -9.42
C ASN A 61 7.44 -0.50 -8.31
N ARG A 62 8.50 0.10 -7.77
CA ARG A 62 9.26 -0.47 -6.65
C ARG A 62 8.45 -0.59 -5.36
N VAL A 63 7.58 0.37 -5.09
CA VAL A 63 6.68 0.31 -3.93
C VAL A 63 5.65 -0.81 -4.13
N LEU A 64 5.06 -0.89 -5.32
CA LEU A 64 4.10 -1.92 -5.70
C LEU A 64 4.69 -3.33 -5.58
N GLU A 65 5.88 -3.57 -6.13
CA GLU A 65 6.62 -4.83 -5.99
C GLU A 65 6.92 -5.17 -4.53
N TYR A 66 7.27 -4.15 -3.72
CA TYR A 66 7.54 -4.36 -2.31
C TYR A 66 6.27 -4.72 -1.52
N ILE A 67 5.13 -4.10 -1.83
CA ILE A 67 3.84 -4.47 -1.23
C ILE A 67 3.45 -5.89 -1.62
N ASP A 68 3.65 -6.29 -2.88
CA ASP A 68 3.35 -7.64 -3.36
C ASP A 68 4.24 -8.71 -2.71
N SER A 69 5.37 -8.33 -2.11
CA SER A 69 6.26 -9.24 -1.39
C SER A 69 5.74 -9.66 0.00
N PHE A 70 4.71 -9.01 0.53
CA PHE A 70 4.13 -9.37 1.82
C PHE A 70 3.08 -10.47 1.64
N PRO A 71 3.28 -11.69 2.18
CA PRO A 71 2.38 -12.81 1.95
C PRO A 71 0.99 -12.59 2.56
N GLU A 72 0.86 -11.73 3.57
CA GLU A 72 -0.42 -11.45 4.23
C GLU A 72 -1.36 -10.58 3.37
N ILE A 73 -0.82 -9.91 2.34
CA ILE A 73 -1.57 -8.98 1.49
C ILE A 73 -1.48 -9.43 0.05
N GLU A 74 -2.63 -9.51 -0.61
CA GLU A 74 -2.69 -9.67 -2.05
C GLU A 74 -3.29 -8.42 -2.68
N ARG A 75 -2.59 -7.84 -3.65
CA ARG A 75 -3.09 -6.72 -4.42
C ARG A 75 -4.08 -7.22 -5.48
N THR A 76 -5.30 -6.69 -5.45
CA THR A 76 -6.38 -7.13 -6.36
C THR A 76 -6.62 -6.13 -7.50
N ILE A 77 -6.79 -4.85 -7.16
CA ILE A 77 -7.10 -3.79 -8.12
C ILE A 77 -6.07 -2.67 -7.91
N THR A 78 -5.55 -2.15 -9.02
CA THR A 78 -4.61 -1.04 -9.04
C THR A 78 -5.11 0.02 -10.00
N HIS A 79 -5.33 1.23 -9.48
CA HIS A 79 -5.60 2.42 -10.28
C HIS A 79 -4.38 3.33 -10.20
N LEU A 80 -3.90 3.78 -11.37
CA LEU A 80 -2.72 4.64 -11.46
C LEU A 80 -3.07 5.87 -12.30
N GLU A 81 -2.92 7.03 -11.68
CA GLU A 81 -3.25 8.33 -12.25
C GLU A 81 -2.03 9.24 -12.23
N TRP A 82 -1.95 10.13 -13.21
CA TRP A 82 -0.89 11.12 -13.35
C TRP A 82 -1.48 12.52 -13.34
N TYR A 83 -0.84 13.42 -12.61
CA TYR A 83 -1.23 14.82 -12.44
C TYR A 83 -0.12 15.74 -12.92
#